data_AF-A0A0F9D3H8-F1
#
_entry.id   AF-A0A0F9D3H8-F1
#
_cell.length_a   1.000
_cell.length_b   1.000
_cell.length_c   1.000
_cell.angle_alpha   90.00
_cell.angle_beta   90.00
_cell.angle_gamma   90.00
#
_symmetry.space_group_name_H-M   'P 1'
#
loop_
_entity.id
_entity.type
_entity.pdbx_description
1 polymer ?
#
loop_
_entity_poly.entity_id
_entity_poly.type
_entity_poly.pdbx_seq_one_letter_code
_entity_poly.pdbx_strand_id
1 'polypeptide(L)' 'MIRAGDLRHRMTIQEASLVSDGLGGFVTTHSDVSGMDNVPFALWPLKVDEKTAFNA' A
#
# COMPACT_ATOMS: atom_id res chain seq x y z
N MET A 1 -2.94 11.10 -23.53
CA MET A 1 -2.14 10.23 -22.64
C MET A 1 -2.57 10.54 -21.22
N ILE A 2 -3.12 9.56 -20.48
CA ILE A 2 -3.48 9.73 -19.07
C ILE A 2 -2.34 9.09 -18.26
N ARG A 3 -1.72 9.82 -17.33
CA ARG A 3 -0.67 9.26 -16.48
C ARG A 3 -1.33 8.54 -15.31
N ALA A 4 -0.69 7.51 -14.77
CA ALA A 4 -1.22 6.80 -13.61
C ALA A 4 -1.49 7.76 -12.43
N GLY A 5 -0.64 8.78 -12.22
CA GLY A 5 -0.86 9.82 -11.20
C GLY A 5 -2.11 10.69 -11.40
N ASP A 6 -2.66 10.76 -12.62
CA ASP A 6 -3.87 11.54 -12.94
C ASP A 6 -5.17 10.76 -12.66
N LEU A 7 -5.05 9.46 -12.35
CA LEU A 7 -6.20 8.62 -12.00
C LEU A 7 -6.60 8.81 -10.53
N ARG A 8 -7.89 8.66 -10.23
CA ARG A 8 -8.39 8.65 -8.85
C ARG A 8 -8.07 7.29 -8.22
N HIS A 9 -7.17 7.27 -7.24
CA HIS A 9 -6.80 6.05 -6.53
C HIS A 9 -7.48 5.94 -5.18
N ARG A 10 -7.64 4.70 -4.71
CA ARG A 10 -8.11 4.37 -3.37
C ARG A 10 -7.16 3.36 -2.74
N MET A 11 -6.82 3.59 -1.48
CA MET A 11 -5.86 2.80 -0.72
C MET A 11 -6.53 2.21 0.52
N THR A 12 -6.09 1.01 0.89
CA THR A 12 -6.33 0.42 2.21
C THR A 12 -5.10 0.64 3.08
N ILE A 13 -5.29 1.13 4.30
CA ILE A 13 -4.21 1.33 5.28
C ILE A 13 -4.18 0.14 6.24
N GLN A 14 -3.00 -0.44 6.42
CA GLN A 14 -2.76 -1.53 7.35
C GLN A 14 -1.77 -1.12 8.42
N GLU A 15 -1.98 -1.59 9.63
CA GLU A 15 -1.08 -1.39 10.76
C GLU A 15 -0.28 -2.67 11.03
N ALA A 16 1.03 -2.51 11.22
CA ALA A 16 1.92 -3.60 11.57
C ALA A 16 1.90 -3.80 13.09
N SER A 17 1.63 -5.02 13.53
CA SER A 17 1.66 -5.42 14.93
C SER A 17 2.65 -6.57 15.13
N LEU A 18 3.41 -6.53 16.22
CA LEU A 18 4.29 -7.61 16.61
C LEU A 18 3.53 -8.56 17.55
N VAL A 19 3.33 -9.80 17.10
CA VAL A 19 2.56 -10.82 17.83
C VAL A 19 3.48 -11.97 18.20
N SER A 20 3.31 -12.55 19.39
CA SER A 20 4.07 -13.75 19.76
C SER A 20 3.59 -14.96 18.97
N ASP A 21 4.53 -15.78 18.51
CA ASP A 21 4.25 -17.01 17.75
C ASP A 21 3.88 -18.22 18.63
N GLY A 22 3.87 -18.06 19.96
CA GLY A 22 3.59 -19.13 20.92
C GLY A 22 4.76 -20.11 21.15
N LEU A 23 5.88 -19.96 20.44
CA LEU A 23 7.10 -20.75 20.59
C LEU A 23 8.28 -19.94 21.17
N GLY A 24 8.00 -18.69 21.57
CA GLY A 24 8.99 -17.76 22.14
C GLY A 24 9.60 -16.80 21.12
N GLY A 25 9.17 -16.87 19.85
CA GLY A 25 9.48 -15.90 18.83
C GLY A 25 8.38 -14.85 18.66
N PHE A 26 8.63 -13.93 17.74
CA PHE A 26 7.71 -12.86 17.39
C PHE A 26 7.57 -12.78 15.87
N VAL A 27 6.34 -12.55 15.40
CA VAL A 27 6.00 -12.37 13.99
C VAL A 27 5.30 -11.03 13.80
N THR A 28 5.62 -10.33 12.72
CA THR A 28 4.93 -9.10 12.33
C THR A 28 3.70 -9.46 11.50
N THR A 29 2.52 -9.16 12.02
CA THR A 29 1.24 -9.28 11.29
C THR A 29 0.76 -7.91 10.86
N HIS A 30 0.04 -7.84 9.74
CA HIS A 30 -0.57 -6.61 9.24
C HIS A 30 -2.09 -6.76 9.31
N SER A 31 -2.76 -5.80 9.93
CA SER A 31 -4.22 -5.77 10.03
C SER A 31 -4.77 -4.47 9.47
N ASP A 32 -5.93 -4.54 8.82
CA ASP A 32 -6.60 -3.36 8.30
C ASP A 32 -6.96 -2.40 9.43
N VAL A 33 -6.67 -1.11 9.22
CA VAL A 33 -7.11 -0.07 10.14
C VAL A 33 -8.61 0.16 9.90
N SER A 34 -9.41 -0.01 10.95
CA SER A 34 -10.87 0.12 10.87
C SER A 34 -11.28 1.46 10.25
N GLY A 35 -12.07 1.41 9.17
CA GLY A 35 -12.56 2.58 8.44
C GLY A 35 -11.55 3.20 7.46
N MET A 36 -10.41 2.56 7.21
CA MET A 36 -9.38 3.01 6.28
C MET A 36 -9.26 2.11 5.03
N ASP A 37 -10.35 1.47 4.64
CA ASP A 37 -10.45 0.57 3.48
C ASP A 37 -10.45 1.31 2.13
N ASN A 38 -10.78 2.60 2.13
CA ASN A 38 -11.13 3.33 0.92
C ASN A 38 -10.59 4.78 0.89
N VAL A 39 -9.38 4.98 1.41
CA VAL A 39 -8.78 6.31 1.56
C VAL A 39 -8.37 6.89 0.19
N PRO A 40 -8.85 8.08 -0.19
CA PRO A 40 -8.40 8.72 -1.43
C PRO A 40 -6.95 9.17 -1.30
N PHE A 41 -6.13 8.88 -2.32
CA PHE A 41 -4.74 9.31 -2.32
C PHE A 41 -4.28 9.75 -3.72
N ALA A 42 -3.30 10.64 -3.74
CA ALA A 42 -2.62 11.10 -4.95
C ALA A 42 -1.24 10.48 -5.03
N LEU A 43 -0.90 9.86 -6.16
CA LEU A 43 0.37 9.19 -6.40
C LEU A 43 1.52 10.16 -6.79
N TRP A 44 1.43 11.47 -6.49
CA TRP A 44 2.38 12.45 -7.03
C TRP A 44 3.42 12.95 -6.00
N PRO A 45 4.72 12.99 -6.34
CA PRO A 45 5.36 12.36 -7.49
C PRO A 45 5.62 10.87 -7.24
N LEU A 46 5.28 10.02 -8.20
CA LEU A 46 5.68 8.61 -8.25
C LEU A 46 7.22 8.60 -8.33
N LYS A 47 7.90 8.37 -7.19
CA LYS A 47 9.32 7.98 -7.18
C LYS A 47 9.41 6.53 -7.65
N VAL A 48 9.08 6.30 -8.91
CA VAL A 48 9.30 5.02 -9.56
C VAL A 48 10.52 5.24 -10.43
N ASP A 49 11.57 4.45 -10.22
CA ASP A 49 12.51 4.19 -11.31
C ASP A 49 11.66 3.51 -12.39
N GLU A 50 11.15 4.31 -13.33
CA GLU A 50 10.20 3.90 -14.36
C GLU A 50 10.79 2.75 -15.19
N LYS A 51 10.57 1.50 -14.76
CA LYS A 51 10.31 0.43 -15.72
C LYS A 51 8.92 0.72 -16.26
N THR A 52 8.90 1.52 -17.32
CA THR A 52 7.72 1.83 -18.13
C THR A 52 6.84 0.59 -18.25
N ALA A 53 5.64 0.67 -17.66
CA ALA A 53 4.57 -0.32 -17.81
C ALA A 53 3.95 -0.29 -19.22
N PHE A 54 4.77 -0.04 -20.24
CA PHE A 54 4.45 -0.01 -21.64
C PHE A 54 5.60 -0.68 -22.39
N ASN A 55 5.61 -2.02 -22.37
CA ASN A 55 6.01 -2.77 -23.55
C ASN A 55 4.74 -3.38 -24.12
N ALA A 56 4.58 -3.13 -25.42
CA ALA A 56 3.44 -3.42 -26.28
C ALA A 56 3.01 -4.90 -26.29
#